data_AF-A0A3D3I941-F1
#
_entry.id   AF-A0A3D3I941-F1
#
_cell.length_a   1.000
_cell.length_b   1.000
_cell.length_c   1.000
_cell.angle_alpha   90.00
_cell.angle_beta   90.00
_cell.angle_gamma   90.00
#
_symmetry.space_group_name_H-M   'P 1'
#
loop_
_entity.id
_entity.type
_entity.pdbx_description
1 polymer ?
#
loop_
_entity_poly.entity_id
_entity_poly.type
_entity_poly.pdbx_seq_one_letter_code
_entity_poly.pdbx_strand_id
1 'polypeptide(L)'
;YDFWHDRAAFHFLTEEKEIENYLNTVKKSIKSNGIFVLGTFSEQGPKKCSGIEIKQYSEASMSARLRKFFEKIKCISIDHKTPFGTIQNFVFCSFKKIQTTLL
;
A
#
# COMPACT_ATOMS: atom_id res chain seq x y z
N TYR A 1 6.26 -13.50 8.30
CA TYR A 1 5.35 -13.88 7.22
C TYR A 1 6.07 -13.93 5.90
N ASP A 2 5.70 -14.87 5.03
CA ASP A 2 6.21 -14.97 3.66
C ASP A 2 5.42 -14.06 2.69
N PHE A 3 4.18 -13.72 3.06
CA PHE A 3 3.29 -12.85 2.30
C PHE A 3 2.49 -11.95 3.25
N TRP A 4 2.32 -10.67 2.89
CA TRP A 4 1.44 -9.71 3.57
C TRP A 4 0.57 -9.04 2.53
N HIS A 5 -0.73 -8.94 2.80
CA HIS A 5 -1.67 -8.27 1.92
C HIS A 5 -2.63 -7.39 2.71
N ASP A 6 -2.71 -6.13 2.31
CA ASP A 6 -3.66 -5.16 2.85
C ASP A 6 -4.37 -4.48 1.68
N ARG A 7 -5.70 -4.35 1.79
CA ARG A 7 -6.56 -3.77 0.76
C ARG A 7 -7.37 -2.57 1.30
N ALA A 8 -7.25 -2.23 2.58
CA ALA A 8 -8.12 -1.21 3.19
C ALA A 8 -7.48 -0.44 4.34
N ALA A 9 -6.78 -1.09 5.26
CA ALA A 9 -6.40 -0.45 6.53
C ALA A 9 -5.47 0.74 6.31
N PHE A 10 -4.49 0.59 5.42
CA PHE A 10 -3.48 1.60 5.17
C PHE A 10 -4.01 2.98 4.75
N HIS A 11 -5.10 3.06 3.96
CA HIS A 11 -5.57 4.35 3.47
C HIS A 11 -6.23 5.22 4.56
N PHE A 12 -6.59 4.63 5.70
CA PHE A 12 -7.09 5.39 6.85
C PHE A 12 -5.97 6.05 7.66
N LEU A 13 -4.70 5.69 7.42
CA LEU A 13 -3.55 6.30 8.08
C LEU A 13 -3.19 7.60 7.35
N THR A 14 -3.56 8.73 7.91
CA THR A 14 -3.34 10.05 7.28
C THR A 14 -2.06 10.73 7.80
N GLU A 15 -1.75 10.50 9.08
CA GLU A 15 -0.60 11.09 9.76
C GLU A 15 0.70 10.38 9.41
N GLU A 16 1.76 11.15 9.16
CA GLU A 16 3.05 10.60 8.72
C GLU A 16 3.63 9.58 9.71
N LYS A 17 3.45 9.82 11.02
CA LYS A 17 3.88 8.90 12.07
C LYS A 17 3.17 7.56 12.01
N GLU A 18 1.88 7.53 11.72
CA GLU A 18 1.08 6.30 11.63
C GLU A 18 1.47 5.48 10.41
N ILE A 19 1.65 6.17 9.28
CA ILE A 19 2.12 5.58 8.02
C ILE A 19 3.48 4.92 8.22
N GLU A 20 4.45 5.64 8.79
CA GLU A 20 5.78 5.09 9.04
C GLU A 20 5.75 3.93 10.04
N ASN A 21 4.91 4.00 11.08
CA ASN A 21 4.73 2.88 12.02
C ASN A 21 4.17 1.63 11.34
N TYR A 22 3.18 1.79 10.46
CA TYR A 22 2.63 0.70 9.68
C TYR A 22 3.69 0.09 8.77
N LEU A 23 4.40 0.90 7.97
CA LEU A 23 5.42 0.41 7.03
C LEU A 23 6.57 -0.28 7.77
N ASN A 24 6.95 0.22 8.94
CA ASN A 24 7.94 -0.44 9.80
C ASN A 24 7.44 -1.78 10.35
N THR A 25 6.16 -1.89 10.71
CA THR A 25 5.54 -3.16 11.13
C THR A 25 5.57 -4.17 9.99
N VAL A 26 5.13 -3.78 8.79
CA VAL A 26 5.19 -4.63 7.58
C VAL A 26 6.62 -5.08 7.31
N LYS A 27 7.57 -4.13 7.31
CA LYS A 27 9.00 -4.41 7.15
C LYS A 27 9.50 -5.43 8.16
N LYS A 28 9.22 -5.27 9.45
CA LYS A 28 9.71 -6.19 10.49
C LYS A 28 9.06 -7.57 10.39
N SER A 29 7.80 -7.62 9.97
CA SER A 29 6.99 -8.83 9.99
C SER A 29 7.20 -9.74 8.77
N ILE A 30 7.62 -9.19 7.63
CA ILE A 30 7.87 -9.96 6.40
C ILE A 30 9.30 -10.50 6.41
N LYS A 31 9.50 -11.79 6.06
CA LYS A 31 10.84 -12.39 5.92
C LYS A 31 11.56 -11.82 4.70
N SER A 32 12.90 -11.93 4.64
CA SER A 32 13.64 -11.63 3.40
C SER A 32 13.05 -12.42 2.23
N ASN A 33 13.00 -11.79 1.04
CA ASN A 33 12.34 -12.31 -0.15
C ASN A 33 10.81 -12.50 -0.04
N GLY A 34 10.19 -12.20 1.09
CA GLY A 34 8.73 -12.23 1.24
C GLY A 34 8.05 -11.09 0.47
N ILE A 35 6.76 -11.25 0.21
CA ILE A 35 5.98 -10.38 -0.66
C ILE A 35 5.04 -9.49 0.17
N PHE A 36 4.96 -8.22 -0.21
CA PHE A 36 3.99 -7.26 0.29
C PHE A 36 3.09 -6.79 -0.85
N VAL A 37 1.78 -6.96 -0.72
CA VAL A 37 0.79 -6.40 -1.64
C VAL A 37 -0.07 -5.38 -0.89
N LEU A 38 -0.19 -4.20 -1.46
CA LEU A 38 -0.95 -3.10 -0.88
C LEU A 38 -1.92 -2.53 -1.91
N GLY A 39 -3.21 -2.58 -1.58
CA GLY A 39 -4.27 -1.86 -2.26
C GLY A 39 -4.66 -0.62 -1.46
N THR A 40 -4.69 0.54 -2.13
CA THR A 40 -5.11 1.81 -1.55
C THR A 40 -5.84 2.65 -2.61
N PHE A 41 -6.60 3.66 -2.19
CA PHE A 41 -7.23 4.57 -3.14
C PHE A 41 -6.16 5.35 -3.91
N SER A 42 -6.34 5.44 -5.23
CA SER A 42 -5.44 6.24 -6.06
C SER A 42 -5.70 7.73 -5.84
N GLU A 43 -4.86 8.59 -6.39
CA GLU A 43 -5.08 10.05 -6.45
C GLU A 43 -6.36 10.44 -7.23
N GLN A 44 -6.91 9.52 -8.03
CA GLN A 44 -8.17 9.67 -8.76
C GLN A 44 -9.35 9.01 -8.03
N GLY A 45 -9.10 8.36 -6.89
CA GLY A 45 -10.10 7.73 -6.05
C GLY A 45 -10.92 8.73 -5.20
N PRO A 46 -11.80 8.22 -4.31
CA PRO A 46 -12.49 9.03 -3.33
C PRO A 46 -11.52 9.61 -2.29
N LYS A 47 -11.88 10.75 -1.70
CA LYS A 47 -11.16 11.37 -0.56
C LYS A 47 -11.64 10.85 0.80
N LYS A 48 -12.76 10.14 0.82
CA LYS A 48 -13.35 9.56 2.03
C LYS A 48 -13.75 8.12 1.81
N CYS A 49 -13.66 7.32 2.87
CA CYS A 49 -14.24 5.99 2.94
C CYS A 49 -15.07 5.87 4.21
N SER A 50 -16.34 5.47 4.08
CA SER A 50 -17.29 5.42 5.21
C SER A 50 -17.40 6.74 5.99
N GLY A 51 -17.27 7.88 5.30
CA GLY A 51 -17.31 9.22 5.91
C GLY A 51 -16.01 9.69 6.57
N ILE A 52 -14.99 8.83 6.67
CA ILE A 52 -13.68 9.14 7.26
C ILE A 52 -12.73 9.63 6.17
N GLU A 53 -11.94 10.66 6.45
CA GLU A 53 -10.87 11.12 5.55
C GLU A 53 -9.84 10.01 5.32
N ILE A 54 -9.36 9.88 4.09
CA ILE A 54 -8.33 8.90 3.75
C ILE A 54 -7.13 9.58 3.08
N LYS A 55 -6.03 8.86 2.98
CA LYS A 55 -4.86 9.26 2.19
C LYS A 55 -4.79 8.48 0.88
N GLN A 56 -4.72 9.24 -0.21
CA GLN A 56 -4.58 8.71 -1.56
C GLN A 56 -3.10 8.56 -1.93
N TYR A 57 -2.80 7.61 -2.81
CA TYR A 57 -1.44 7.37 -3.26
C TYR A 57 -1.37 7.09 -4.76
N SER A 58 -0.23 7.38 -5.36
CA SER A 58 0.14 6.96 -6.70
C SER A 58 1.18 5.83 -6.62
N GLU A 59 1.42 5.16 -7.74
CA GLU A 59 2.55 4.23 -7.86
C GLU A 59 3.87 4.90 -7.45
N ALA A 60 4.08 6.16 -7.86
CA ALA A 60 5.29 6.90 -7.55
C ALA A 60 5.44 7.17 -6.04
N SER A 61 4.40 7.68 -5.39
CA SER A 61 4.46 7.98 -3.95
C SER A 61 4.60 6.71 -3.10
N MET A 62 3.98 5.60 -3.51
CA MET A 62 4.12 4.33 -2.80
C MET A 62 5.48 3.67 -2.99
N SER A 63 6.01 3.70 -4.22
CA SER A 63 7.37 3.24 -4.52
C SER A 63 8.41 4.05 -3.74
N ALA A 64 8.24 5.38 -3.64
CA ALA A 64 9.16 6.24 -2.91
C ALA A 64 9.26 5.89 -1.42
N ARG A 65 8.14 5.51 -0.78
CA ARG A 65 8.11 5.12 0.64
C ARG A 65 8.77 3.76 0.90
N LEU A 66 8.63 2.82 -0.04
CA LEU A 66 9.02 1.43 0.18
C LEU A 66 10.40 1.07 -0.37
N ARG A 67 10.93 1.83 -1.34
CA ARG A 67 12.18 1.51 -2.08
C ARG A 67 13.41 1.25 -1.21
N LYS A 68 13.44 1.75 0.03
CA LYS A 68 14.58 1.55 0.95
C LYS A 68 14.68 0.10 1.43
N PHE A 69 13.57 -0.63 1.51
CA PHE A 69 13.52 -1.97 2.11
C PHE A 69 12.82 -3.00 1.22
N PHE A 70 12.13 -2.55 0.19
CA PHE A 70 11.39 -3.37 -0.73
C PHE A 70 11.68 -2.97 -2.17
N GLU A 71 11.78 -3.97 -3.04
CA GLU A 71 11.86 -3.82 -4.48
C GLU A 71 10.44 -3.88 -5.05
N LYS A 72 10.07 -2.93 -5.91
CA LYS A 72 8.77 -2.94 -6.59
C LYS A 72 8.74 -4.07 -7.61
N ILE A 73 7.70 -4.91 -7.54
CA ILE A 73 7.41 -5.92 -8.57
C ILE A 73 6.51 -5.31 -9.63
N LYS A 74 5.33 -4.82 -9.22
CA LYS A 74 4.31 -4.29 -10.15
C LYS A 74 3.33 -3.39 -9.41
N CYS A 75 2.87 -2.34 -10.08
CA CYS A 75 1.66 -1.61 -9.70
C CYS A 75 0.63 -1.65 -10.83
N ILE A 76 -0.65 -1.63 -10.47
CA ILE A 76 -1.78 -1.55 -11.40
C ILE A 76 -2.84 -0.61 -10.83
N SER A 77 -3.52 0.12 -11.72
CA SER A 77 -4.72 0.87 -11.37
C SER A 77 -5.96 0.03 -11.67
N ILE A 78 -6.96 0.09 -10.80
CA ILE A 78 -8.21 -0.67 -10.92
C ILE A 78 -9.39 0.26 -10.69
N ASP A 79 -10.32 0.29 -11.63
CA ASP A 79 -11.65 0.86 -11.45
C ASP A 79 -12.56 -0.15 -10.78
N HIS A 80 -12.89 0.08 -9.52
CA HIS A 80 -13.84 -0.74 -8.79
C HIS A 80 -15.24 -0.15 -8.91
N LYS A 81 -16.13 -0.85 -9.61
CA LYS A 81 -17.55 -0.52 -9.65
C LYS A 81 -18.22 -0.99 -8.35
N THR A 82 -18.80 -0.05 -7.61
CA THR A 82 -19.52 -0.34 -6.37
C THR A 82 -20.91 -0.92 -6.67
N PRO A 83 -21.55 -1.63 -5.71
CA PRO A 83 -22.92 -2.12 -5.88
C PRO A 83 -23.96 -1.03 -6.19
N PHE A 84 -23.69 0.22 -5.80
CA PHE A 84 -24.57 1.38 -6.04
C PHE A 84 -24.24 2.14 -7.33
N GLY A 85 -23.37 1.59 -8.19
CA GLY A 85 -23.11 2.11 -9.54
C GLY A 85 -22.05 3.20 -9.64
N THR A 86 -21.36 3.55 -8.55
CA THR A 86 -20.22 4.49 -8.58
C THR A 86 -18.91 3.78 -8.91
N ILE A 87 -17.90 4.52 -9.37
CA ILE A 87 -16.55 4.01 -9.62
C ILE A 87 -15.62 4.55 -8.53
N GLN A 88 -14.81 3.65 -7.96
CA GLN A 88 -13.72 3.99 -7.06
C GLN A 88 -12.40 3.55 -7.69
N ASN A 89 -11.49 4.49 -7.89
CA ASN A 89 -10.18 4.17 -8.46
C ASN A 89 -9.18 3.78 -7.35
N PHE A 90 -8.56 2.63 -7.53
CA PHE A 90 -7.55 2.08 -6.63
C PHE A 90 -6.21 1.96 -7.35
N VAL A 91 -5.13 2.03 -6.58
CA VAL A 91 -3.82 1.53 -7.00
C VAL A 91 -3.46 0.31 -6.13
N PHE A 92 -3.03 -0.75 -6.79
CA PHE A 92 -2.51 -1.96 -6.16
C PHE A 92 -1.05 -2.09 -6.52
N CYS A 93 -0.18 -2.13 -5.52
CA CYS A 93 1.25 -2.32 -5.71
C CYS A 93 1.72 -3.59 -4.98
N SER A 94 2.63 -4.31 -5.61
CA SER A 94 3.29 -5.49 -5.09
C SER A 94 4.79 -5.25 -5.00
N PHE A 95 5.39 -5.71 -3.91
CA PHE A 95 6.78 -5.50 -3.61
C PHE A 95 7.40 -6.78 -3.01
N LYS A 96 8.70 -6.96 -3.24
CA LYS A 96 9.52 -8.01 -2.62
C LYS A 96 10.42 -7.41 -1.58
N LYS A 97 10.48 -7.97 -0.37
CA LYS A 97 11.40 -7.49 0.67
C LYS A 97 12.85 -7.80 0.26
N ILE A 98 13.68 -6.77 0.23
CA ILE A 98 15.10 -6.89 -0.12
C ILE A 98 15.79 -7.81 0.89
N GLN A 99 16.67 -8.68 0.40
CA GLN A 99 17.47 -9.55 1.25
C GLN A 99 18.40 -8.69 2.10
N THR A 100 18.32 -8.84 3.43
CA THR A 100 19.30 -8.24 4.33
C THR A 100 20.46 -9.21 4.40
N THR A 101 21.52 -8.94 3.64
CA THR A 101 22.79 -9.66 3.83
C THR A 101 23.35 -9.20 5.18
N LEU A 102 23.36 -10.10 6.16
CA LEU A 102 24.23 -9.93 7.31
C LEU A 102 25.67 -10.11 6.78
N LEU A 103 26.44 -9.03 6.76
CA LEU A 103 27.89 -9.11 6.64
C LEU A 103 28.47 -9.66 7.95
#